data_AF-A0A939KUV7-F1
#
_entry.id   AF-A0A939KUV7-F1
#
_cell.length_a   1.000
_cell.length_b   1.000
_cell.length_c   1.000
_cell.angle_alpha   90.00
_cell.angle_beta   90.00
_cell.angle_gamma   90.00
#
_symmetry.space_group_name_H-M   'P 1'
#
loop_
_entity.id
_entity.type
_entity.pdbx_description
1 polymer ?
#
loop_
_entity_poly.entity_id
_entity_poly.type
_entity_poly.pdbx_seq_one_letter_code
_entity_poly.pdbx_strand_id
1 'polypeptide(L)'
;MDTEHVTLELPANLHEQLQETDVVSYLEQLVTDAYEGERWLKNLNDLRQSIKDGGGFQLGDTQEEINERLRQIRQEIFEEDYAHLYR
;
A
#
# COMPACT_ATOMS: atom_id res chain seq x y z
N MET A 1 -17.64 4.27 -22.42
CA MET A 1 -17.66 3.40 -21.23
C MET A 1 -18.80 2.43 -21.46
N ASP A 2 -18.50 1.13 -21.46
CA ASP A 2 -19.55 0.11 -21.56
C ASP A 2 -20.30 0.06 -20.24
N THR A 3 -21.58 0.39 -20.26
CA THR A 3 -22.47 0.35 -19.09
C THR A 3 -23.27 -0.94 -19.12
N GLU A 4 -23.16 -1.76 -18.09
CA GLU A 4 -23.98 -2.96 -17.89
C GLU A 4 -25.05 -2.68 -16.81
N HIS A 5 -26.29 -3.09 -17.06
CA HIS A 5 -27.37 -2.95 -16.08
C HIS A 5 -27.32 -4.09 -15.07
N VAL A 6 -27.12 -3.75 -13.79
CA VAL A 6 -27.09 -4.70 -12.67
C VAL A 6 -28.18 -4.33 -11.67
N THR A 7 -28.90 -5.33 -11.17
CA THR A 7 -29.87 -5.18 -10.07
C THR A 7 -29.26 -5.72 -8.78
N LEU A 8 -29.32 -4.93 -7.70
CA LEU A 8 -28.74 -5.26 -6.40
C LEU A 8 -29.81 -5.15 -5.32
N GLU A 9 -29.78 -6.07 -4.35
CA GLU A 9 -30.60 -5.97 -3.14
C GLU A 9 -29.81 -5.22 -2.06
N LEU A 10 -30.42 -4.17 -1.50
CA LEU A 10 -29.80 -3.33 -0.46
C LEU A 10 -30.59 -3.44 0.85
N PRO A 11 -29.90 -3.40 2.01
CA PRO A 11 -30.55 -3.18 3.29
C PRO A 11 -31.45 -1.93 3.27
N ALA A 12 -32.66 -2.03 3.83
CA ALA A 12 -33.67 -0.96 3.76
C ALA A 12 -33.19 0.38 4.32
N ASN A 13 -32.34 0.35 5.35
CA ASN A 13 -31.72 1.53 5.94
C ASN A 13 -30.72 2.24 5.01
N LEU A 14 -30.07 1.52 4.09
CA LEU A 14 -29.18 2.10 3.09
C LEU A 14 -29.97 2.67 1.91
N HIS A 15 -31.09 2.05 1.55
CA HIS A 15 -31.98 2.57 0.52
C HIS A 15 -32.49 3.98 0.85
N GLU A 16 -32.88 4.24 2.11
CA GLU A 16 -33.31 5.57 2.55
C GLU A 16 -32.18 6.62 2.46
N GLN A 17 -30.95 6.25 2.84
CA GLN A 17 -29.79 7.14 2.78
C GLN A 17 -29.35 7.48 1.35
N LEU A 18 -29.67 6.61 0.40
CA LEU A 18 -29.31 6.76 -1.01
C LEU A 18 -30.34 7.55 -1.82
N GLN A 19 -31.53 7.85 -1.30
CA GLN A 19 -32.56 8.61 -2.03
C GLN A 19 -32.17 10.06 -2.31
N GLU A 20 -31.27 10.64 -1.51
CA GLU A 20 -30.86 12.05 -1.64
C GLU A 20 -29.54 12.23 -2.41
N THR A 21 -28.90 11.14 -2.84
CA THR A 21 -27.57 11.14 -3.48
C THR A 21 -27.65 10.48 -4.85
N ASP A 22 -26.74 10.87 -5.76
CA ASP A 22 -26.54 10.09 -6.99
C ASP A 22 -25.97 8.70 -6.65
N VAL A 23 -26.86 7.70 -6.67
CA VAL A 23 -26.60 6.32 -6.26
C VAL A 23 -25.48 5.70 -7.08
N VAL A 24 -25.38 6.02 -8.37
CA VAL A 24 -24.35 5.43 -9.24
C VAL A 24 -22.98 5.94 -8.84
N SER A 25 -22.83 7.26 -8.71
CA SER A 25 -21.58 7.88 -8.27
C SER A 25 -21.16 7.43 -6.87
N TYR A 26 -22.12 7.28 -5.96
CA TYR A 26 -21.84 6.80 -4.60
C TYR A 26 -21.35 5.35 -4.60
N LEU A 27 -21.98 4.46 -5.38
CA LEU A 27 -21.54 3.07 -5.51
C LEU A 27 -20.17 2.98 -6.17
N GLU A 28 -19.89 3.80 -7.18
CA GLU A 28 -18.57 3.85 -7.82
C GLU A 28 -17.48 4.22 -6.80
N GLN A 29 -17.72 5.24 -5.98
CA GLN A 29 -16.78 5.66 -4.94
C GLN A 29 -16.61 4.57 -3.88
N LEU A 30 -17.71 3.98 -3.39
CA LEU A 30 -17.65 2.95 -2.35
C LEU A 30 -16.91 1.69 -2.83
N VAL A 31 -17.14 1.29 -4.08
CA VAL A 31 -16.42 0.17 -4.70
C VAL A 31 -14.95 0.50 -4.86
N THR A 32 -14.61 1.71 -5.30
CA THR A 32 -13.22 2.17 -5.41
C THR A 32 -12.51 2.15 -4.06
N ASP A 33 -13.12 2.74 -3.03
CA ASP A 33 -12.57 2.80 -1.68
C ASP A 33 -12.36 1.39 -1.08
N ALA A 34 -13.33 0.48 -1.30
CA ALA A 34 -13.22 -0.90 -0.84
C ALA A 34 -12.07 -1.64 -1.53
N TYR A 35 -11.95 -1.52 -2.87
CA TYR A 35 -10.87 -2.13 -3.63
C TYR A 35 -9.50 -1.55 -3.28
N GLU A 36 -9.41 -0.24 -3.04
CA GLU A 36 -8.16 0.39 -2.61
C GLU A 36 -7.71 -0.12 -1.24
N GLY A 37 -8.63 -0.24 -0.29
CA GLY A 37 -8.37 -0.79 1.05
C GLY A 37 -7.88 -2.24 1.00
N GLU A 38 -8.58 -3.10 0.26
CA GLU A 38 -8.16 -4.50 0.09
C GLU A 38 -6.82 -4.62 -0.62
N ARG A 39 -6.61 -3.83 -1.68
CA ARG A 39 -5.35 -3.81 -2.43
C ARG A 39 -4.19 -3.35 -1.55
N TRP A 40 -4.40 -2.33 -0.72
CA TRP A 40 -3.38 -1.86 0.22
C TRP A 40 -3.00 -2.95 1.23
N LEU A 41 -4.00 -3.63 1.82
CA LEU A 41 -3.76 -4.72 2.77
C LEU A 41 -3.01 -5.89 2.12
N LYS A 42 -3.38 -6.25 0.90
CA LYS A 42 -2.70 -7.28 0.13
C LYS A 42 -1.23 -6.89 -0.13
N ASN A 43 -1.01 -5.69 -0.67
CA ASN A 43 0.35 -5.20 -0.96
C ASN A 43 1.22 -5.14 0.31
N LEU A 44 0.64 -4.75 1.45
CA LEU A 44 1.36 -4.73 2.72
C LEU A 44 1.76 -6.13 3.17
N ASN A 45 0.88 -7.12 3.01
CA ASN A 45 1.18 -8.51 3.32
C ASN A 45 2.24 -9.09 2.38
N ASP A 46 2.15 -8.80 1.08
CA ASP A 46 3.13 -9.23 0.09
C ASP A 46 4.51 -8.64 0.41
N LEU A 47 4.57 -7.34 0.78
CA LEU A 47 5.80 -6.69 1.22
C LEU A 47 6.39 -7.36 2.47
N ARG A 48 5.55 -7.60 3.49
CA ARG A 48 5.98 -8.28 4.72
C ARG A 48 6.51 -9.68 4.45
N GLN A 49 5.88 -10.41 3.53
CA GLN A 49 6.33 -11.75 3.15
C GLN A 49 7.67 -11.67 2.42
N SER A 50 7.81 -10.75 1.47
CA SER A 50 9.09 -10.52 0.76
C SER A 50 10.23 -10.17 1.71
N ILE A 51 9.98 -9.37 2.74
CA ILE A 51 10.98 -9.04 3.77
C ILE A 51 11.37 -10.30 4.55
N LYS A 52 10.39 -11.13 4.94
CA LYS A 52 10.66 -12.39 5.66
C LYS A 52 11.45 -13.38 4.82
N ASP A 53 11.05 -13.56 3.56
CA ASP A 53 11.72 -14.47 2.62
C ASP A 53 13.16 -14.02 2.33
N GLY A 54 13.41 -12.72 2.36
CA GLY A 54 14.75 -12.13 2.29
C GLY A 54 15.59 -12.26 3.57
N GLY A 55 15.07 -12.90 4.63
CA GLY A 55 15.77 -13.05 5.92
C GLY A 55 15.68 -11.82 6.84
N GLY A 56 14.70 -10.94 6.62
CA GLY A 56 14.54 -9.69 7.36
C GLY A 56 15.53 -8.60 6.96
N PHE A 57 15.46 -7.44 7.60
CA PHE A 57 16.32 -6.30 7.26
C PHE A 57 17.77 -6.42 7.80
N GLN A 58 18.05 -7.37 8.68
CA GLN A 58 19.38 -7.61 9.27
C GLN A 58 20.05 -6.31 9.78
N LEU A 59 19.27 -5.43 10.43
CA LEU A 59 19.75 -4.13 10.92
C LEU A 59 20.26 -4.18 12.37
N GLY A 60 20.12 -5.30 13.07
CA GLY A 60 20.41 -5.41 14.50
C GLY A 60 19.15 -5.24 15.37
N ASP A 61 19.31 -5.43 16.67
CA ASP A 61 18.20 -5.47 17.63
C ASP A 61 18.08 -4.17 18.44
N THR A 62 19.15 -3.36 18.48
CA THR A 62 19.19 -2.08 19.19
C THR A 62 19.20 -0.89 18.22
N GLN A 63 18.77 0.27 18.73
CA GLN A 63 18.77 1.50 17.94
C GLN A 63 20.17 1.88 17.49
N GLU A 64 21.19 1.68 18.33
CA GLU A 64 22.59 1.94 18.01
C GLU A 64 23.08 1.05 16.87
N GLU A 65 22.80 -0.26 16.93
CA GLU A 65 23.16 -1.21 15.87
C GLU A 65 22.48 -0.87 14.54
N ILE A 66 21.18 -0.54 14.59
CA ILE A 66 20.41 -0.12 13.40
C ILE A 66 21.03 1.12 12.77
N ASN A 67 21.34 2.13 13.57
CA ASN A 67 21.94 3.37 13.08
C ASN A 67 23.30 3.13 12.45
N GLU A 68 24.13 2.30 13.07
CA GLU A 68 25.46 1.99 12.54
C GLU A 68 25.37 1.19 11.25
N ARG A 69 24.48 0.20 11.18
CA ARG A 69 24.26 -0.59 9.97
C ARG A 69 23.75 0.27 8.81
N LEU A 70 22.82 1.19 9.08
CA LEU A 70 22.32 2.13 8.07
C LEU A 70 23.40 3.11 7.58
N ARG A 71 24.33 3.53 8.46
CA ARG A 71 25.49 4.35 8.06
C ARG A 71 26.41 3.60 7.11
N GLN A 72 26.72 2.34 7.42
CA GLN A 72 27.54 1.48 6.56
C GLN A 72 26.90 1.31 5.19
N ILE A 73 25.62 0.92 5.14
CA ILE A 73 24.89 0.76 3.86
C ILE A 73 24.90 2.05 3.05
N ARG A 74 24.69 3.20 3.70
CA ARG A 74 24.73 4.50 3.00
C ARG A 74 26.12 4.79 2.42
N GLN A 75 27.18 4.43 3.13
CA GLN A 75 28.55 4.59 2.63
C GLN A 75 28.82 3.65 1.44
N GLU A 76 28.40 2.39 1.52
CA GLU A 76 28.52 1.43 0.41
C GLU A 76 27.81 1.93 -0.85
N ILE A 77 26.56 2.38 -0.73
CA ILE A 77 25.80 2.97 -1.85
C ILE A 77 26.52 4.20 -2.41
N PHE A 78 27.06 5.07 -1.55
CA PHE A 78 27.80 6.24 -2.02
C PHE A 78 29.06 5.84 -2.80
N GLU A 79 29.80 4.85 -2.32
CA GLU A 79 31.01 4.36 -2.97
C GLU A 79 30.73 3.69 -4.31
N GLU A 80 29.64 2.92 -4.41
CA GLU A 80 29.22 2.25 -5.64
C GLU A 80 28.63 3.23 -6.66
N ASP A 81 27.64 4.03 -6.25
CA ASP A 81 26.79 4.78 -7.17
C ASP A 81 27.24 6.24 -7.38
N TYR A 82 28.08 6.80 -6.51
CA TYR A 82 28.36 8.25 -6.52
C TYR A 82 29.83 8.62 -6.45
N ALA A 83 30.73 7.73 -5.99
CA ALA A 83 32.15 8.09 -5.84
C ALA A 83 32.84 8.47 -7.16
N HIS A 84 32.34 7.96 -8.29
CA HIS A 84 32.84 8.30 -9.62
C HIS A 84 32.49 9.75 -10.06
N LEU A 85 31.55 10.41 -9.39
CA LEU A 85 31.17 11.81 -9.65
C LEU A 85 32.05 12.82 -8.92
N TYR A 86 32.84 12.38 -7.95
CA TYR A 86 33.68 13.23 -7.10
C TYR A 86 35.19 12.92 -7.22
N ARG A 87 35.56 12.15 -8.24
CA ARG A 87 36.94 11.82 -8.62
C ARG A 87 37.35 12.61 -9.86
#